data_AF-A0A955TAM4-F1
#
_entry.id   AF-A0A955TAM4-F1
#
_cell.length_a   1.000
_cell.length_b   1.000
_cell.length_c   1.000
_cell.angle_alpha   90.00
_cell.angle_beta   90.00
_cell.angle_gamma   90.00
#
_symmetry.space_group_name_H-M   'P 1'
#
loop_
_entity.id
_entity.type
_entity.pdbx_description
1 polymer ?
#
loop_
_entity_poly.entity_id
_entity_poly.type
_entity_poly.pdbx_seq_one_letter_code
_entity_poly.pdbx_strand_id
1 'polypeptide(L)' 'IEQLLHYGAWDLRLFDQYLAVIHSGGLTLYDVSDPSRPFQVGHYNSGIDHLNTVVSLGEGRILAAGNHLHVIRLPERERS' A
#
# COMPACT_ATOMS: atom_id res chain seq x y z
N ILE A 1 -9.26 -16.12 13.46
CA ILE A 1 -8.79 -15.04 12.55
C ILE A 1 -7.90 -14.17 13.41
N GLU A 2 -6.59 -14.25 13.21
CA GLU A 2 -5.65 -13.39 13.96
C GLU A 2 -5.75 -11.97 13.39
N GLN A 3 -6.50 -11.11 14.08
CA GLN A 3 -6.39 -9.67 13.88
C GLN A 3 -5.09 -9.21 14.55
N LEU A 4 -4.02 -9.10 13.77
CA LEU A 4 -2.87 -8.28 14.15
C LEU A 4 -3.37 -6.84 14.30
N LEU A 5 -3.24 -6.31 15.52
CA LEU A 5 -3.62 -4.95 15.88
C LEU A 5 -2.77 -3.94 15.09
N HIS A 6 -3.21 -3.59 13.88
CA HIS A 6 -2.79 -2.35 13.25
C HIS A 6 -3.65 -1.24 13.86
N TYR A 7 -3.06 -0.44 14.75
CA TYR A 7 -3.59 0.87 15.10
C TYR A 7 -3.97 1.56 13.77
N GLY A 8 -5.23 2.02 13.66
CA GLY A 8 -5.95 2.21 12.39
C GLY A 8 -5.21 2.90 11.24
N ALA A 9 -5.74 2.76 10.03
CA ALA A 9 -5.13 3.36 8.84
C ALA A 9 -5.04 4.90 8.96
N TRP A 10 -3.87 5.46 8.66
CA TRP A 10 -3.63 6.91 8.64
C TRP A 10 -3.99 7.54 7.30
N ASP A 11 -3.70 6.84 6.20
CA ASP A 11 -4.05 7.29 4.85
C ASP A 11 -4.49 6.10 4.01
N LEU A 12 -5.44 6.39 3.11
CA LEU A 12 -5.94 5.48 2.10
C LEU A 12 -5.82 6.17 0.74
N ARG A 13 -5.22 5.47 -0.22
CA ARG A 13 -5.07 5.97 -1.59
C ARG A 13 -5.45 4.90 -2.58
N LEU A 14 -6.48 5.18 -3.35
CA LEU A 14 -6.86 4.38 -4.51
C LEU A 14 -6.13 4.92 -5.74
N PHE A 15 -5.47 4.03 -6.47
CA PHE A 15 -4.93 4.33 -7.79
C PHE A 15 -5.08 3.10 -8.67
N ASP A 16 -5.64 3.30 -9.86
CA ASP A 16 -6.14 2.23 -10.72
C ASP A 16 -7.08 1.29 -9.93
N GLN A 17 -6.63 0.07 -9.66
CA GLN A 17 -7.34 -0.95 -8.88
C GLN A 17 -6.56 -1.38 -7.64
N TYR A 18 -5.58 -0.59 -7.23
CA TYR A 18 -4.82 -0.83 -6.03
C TYR A 18 -5.27 0.14 -4.94
N LEU A 19 -5.51 -0.41 -3.76
CA LEU A 19 -5.69 0.36 -2.54
C LEU A 19 -4.41 0.28 -1.73
N ALA A 20 -3.75 1.41 -1.56
CA ALA A 20 -2.68 1.60 -0.59
C ALA A 20 -3.25 1.99 0.76
N VAL A 21 -2.83 1.26 1.80
CA VAL A 21 -3.22 1.47 3.19
C VAL A 21 -1.97 1.76 4.00
N ILE A 22 -1.84 2.98 4.51
CA ILE A 22 -0.76 3.34 5.41
C ILE A 22 -1.22 3.12 6.85
N HIS A 23 -0.41 2.44 7.64
CA HIS A 23 -0.65 2.16 9.05
C HIS A 23 0.67 2.07 9.81
N SER A 24 0.62 1.77 11.11
CA SER A 24 1.82 1.67 11.96
C SER A 24 2.86 0.63 11.52
N GLY A 25 2.50 -0.30 10.64
CA GLY A 25 3.41 -1.30 10.07
C GLY A 25 4.07 -0.86 8.76
N GLY A 26 3.78 0.34 8.27
CA GLY A 26 4.21 0.83 6.97
C GLY A 26 3.05 0.91 5.98
N LEU A 27 3.23 0.32 4.80
CA LEU A 27 2.28 0.39 3.69
C LEU A 27 1.84 -1.02 3.28
N THR A 28 0.54 -1.27 3.26
CA THR A 28 -0.03 -2.49 2.69
C THR A 28 -0.77 -2.17 1.39
N LEU A 29 -0.54 -2.99 0.36
CA LEU A 29 -1.15 -2.86 -0.95
C LEU A 29 -2.17 -3.97 -1.14
N TYR A 30 -3.39 -3.60 -1.56
CA TYR A 30 -4.46 -4.52 -1.91
C TYR A 30 -4.83 -4.35 -3.37
N ASP A 31 -5.08 -5.45 -4.08
CA ASP A 31 -5.84 -5.42 -5.33
C ASP A 31 -7.33 -5.39 -4.97
N VAL A 32 -8.03 -4.40 -5.51
CA VAL A 32 -9.46 -4.12 -5.30
C VAL A 32 -10.22 -4.10 -6.64
N SER A 33 -9.72 -4.78 -7.66
CA SER A 33 -10.41 -4.91 -8.96
C SER A 33 -11.76 -5.59 -8.86
N ASP A 34 -11.89 -6.56 -7.94
CA ASP A 34 -13.17 -7.05 -7.46
C ASP A 34 -13.46 -6.42 -6.09
N PRO A 35 -14.32 -5.40 -6.01
CA PRO A 35 -14.62 -4.72 -4.75
C PRO A 35 -15.33 -5.62 -3.74
N SER A 36 -15.92 -6.74 -4.18
CA SER A 36 -16.54 -7.72 -3.28
C SER A 36 -15.51 -8.65 -2.64
N ARG A 37 -14.30 -8.74 -3.21
CA ARG A 37 -13.23 -9.62 -2.74
C ARG A 37 -11.83 -9.01 -2.86
N PRO A 38 -11.52 -7.95 -2.09
CA PRO A 38 -10.16 -7.41 -1.98
C PRO A 38 -9.17 -8.46 -1.46
N PHE A 39 -7.93 -8.42 -1.94
CA PHE A 39 -6.85 -9.23 -1.38
C PHE A 39 -5.52 -8.50 -1.38
N GLN A 40 -4.69 -8.80 -0.38
CA GLN A 40 -3.38 -8.18 -0.21
C GLN A 40 -2.43 -8.71 -1.29
N VAL A 41 -1.76 -7.81 -2.00
CA VAL A 41 -0.75 -8.12 -3.02
C VAL A 41 0.67 -7.77 -2.60
N GLY A 42 0.81 -6.98 -1.53
CA GLY A 42 2.13 -6.62 -1.02
C GLY A 42 2.09 -5.91 0.32
N HIS A 43 3.22 -5.94 1.01
CA HIS A 43 3.45 -5.14 2.20
C HIS A 43 4.86 -4.59 2.16
N TYR A 44 4.99 -3.30 2.44
CA TYR A 44 6.24 -2.59 2.55
C TYR A 44 6.40 -2.12 3.99
N ASN A 45 7.33 -2.77 4.70
CA ASN A 45 7.71 -2.36 6.03
C ASN A 45 8.63 -1.13 5.92
N SER A 46 8.16 0.01 6.42
CA SER A 46 8.90 1.27 6.41
C SER A 46 9.91 1.39 7.56
N GLY A 47 10.05 0.34 8.38
CA GLY A 47 10.92 0.31 9.54
C GLY A 47 10.48 1.32 10.60
N ILE A 48 11.36 2.27 10.90
CA ILE A 48 11.08 3.38 11.82
C ILE A 48 10.46 4.60 11.11
N ASP A 49 10.26 4.53 9.78
CA ASP A 49 9.74 5.65 9.03
C ASP A 49 8.21 5.73 9.13
N HIS A 50 7.71 6.92 9.45
CA HIS A 50 6.29 7.24 9.57
C HIS A 50 5.80 7.77 8.22
N LEU A 51 5.31 6.85 7.39
CA LEU A 51 4.69 7.24 6.12
C LEU A 51 3.41 8.04 6.38
N ASN A 52 3.22 9.11 5.61
CA ASN A 52 2.08 10.02 5.72
C ASN A 52 1.18 9.95 4.49
N THR A 53 1.77 9.73 3.31
CA THR A 53 1.00 9.64 2.07
C THR A 53 1.70 8.83 1.00
N VAL A 54 0.92 8.45 -0.02
CA VAL A 54 1.43 7.88 -1.26
C VAL A 54 0.84 8.61 -2.46
N VAL A 55 1.63 8.69 -3.53
CA VAL A 55 1.18 9.17 -4.84
C VAL A 55 1.64 8.20 -5.93
N SER A 56 0.80 8.01 -6.96
CA SER A 56 1.19 7.22 -8.13
C SER A 56 2.20 7.99 -8.97
N LEU A 57 3.27 7.32 -9.37
CA LEU A 57 4.26 7.83 -10.33
C LEU A 57 3.98 7.31 -11.75
N GLY A 58 2.90 6.53 -11.93
CA GLY A 58 2.65 5.78 -13.16
C GLY A 58 3.56 4.55 -13.31
N GLU A 59 3.33 3.78 -14.37
CA GLU A 59 4.18 2.63 -14.75
C GLU A 59 4.40 1.60 -13.63
N GLY A 60 3.36 1.36 -12.83
CA GLY A 60 3.44 0.41 -11.71
C GLY A 60 4.37 0.88 -10.59
N ARG A 61 4.53 2.20 -10.38
CA ARG A 61 5.35 2.77 -9.31
C ARG A 61 4.58 3.77 -8.48
N ILE A 62 4.93 3.84 -7.20
CA ILE A 62 4.41 4.83 -6.27
C ILE A 62 5.55 5.50 -5.52
N LEU A 63 5.33 6.73 -5.10
CA LEU A 63 6.14 7.43 -4.13
C LEU A 63 5.43 7.38 -2.78
N ALA A 64 6.05 6.80 -1.77
CA ALA A 64 5.63 6.88 -0.38
C ALA A 64 6.46 7.94 0.35
N ALA A 65 5.79 8.89 0.98
CA ALA A 65 6.43 10.01 1.67
C ALA A 65 6.13 9.96 3.17
N GLY A 66 7.19 10.00 3.96
CA GLY A 66 7.18 10.10 5.42
C GLY A 66 8.29 11.06 5.86
N ASN A 67 9.12 10.61 6.80
CA ASN A 67 10.38 11.30 7.12
C ASN A 67 11.39 11.14 5.97
N HIS A 68 11.26 10.08 5.16
CA HIS A 68 12.00 9.89 3.91
C HIS A 68 11.06 9.64 2.73
N LEU A 69 11.64 9.66 1.52
CA LEU A 69 10.96 9.33 0.27
C LEU A 69 11.35 7.94 -0.19
N HIS A 70 10.36 7.10 -0.48
CA HIS A 70 10.54 5.74 -0.98
C HIS A 70 9.83 5.59 -2.32
N VAL A 71 10.56 5.14 -3.35
CA VAL A 71 9.95 4.73 -4.62
C VAL A 71 9.73 3.23 -4.56
N ILE A 72 8.46 2.83 -4.59
CA ILE A 72 8.05 1.43 -4.47
C ILE A 72 7.49 0.98 -5.82
N ARG A 73 7.98 -0.16 -6.31
CA ARG A 73 7.38 -0.83 -7.47
C ARG A 73 6.20 -1.66 -7.00
N LEU A 74 5.06 -1.47 -7.64
CA LEU A 74 3.88 -2.29 -7.43
C LEU A 74 4.14 -3.70 -7.96
N PRO A 75 3.59 -4.73 -7.29
CA PRO A 75 3.69 -6.10 -7.77
C PRO A 75 3.11 -6.20 -9.19
N GLU A 76 3.83 -6.88 -10.07
CA GLU A 76 3.33 -7.13 -11.42
C GLU A 76 2.06 -7.98 -11.36
N ARG A 77 1.14 -7.72 -12.29
CA ARG A 77 0.03 -8.63 -12.54
C ARG A 77 0.66 -9.93 -13.02
N GLU A 78 0.46 -11.04 -12.30
CA GLU A 78 0.55 -12.33 -12.96
C GLU A 78 -0.50 -12.32 -14.07
N ARG A 79 -0.05 -12.07 -15.31
CA ARG A 79 -0.91 -12.20 -16.48
C ARG A 79 -1.05 -13.69 -16.70
N SER A 80 -2.20 -14.23 -16.31
CA SER A 80 -2.65 -15.57 -16.71
C SER A 80 -2.66 -15.72 -18.23
#